data_AF-A0A640XSK7-F1
#
_entry.id   AF-A0A640XSK7-F1
#
_cell.length_a   1.000
_cell.length_b   1.000
_cell.length_c   1.000
_cell.angle_alpha   90.00
_cell.angle_beta   90.00
_cell.angle_gamma   90.00
#
_symmetry.space_group_name_H-M   'P 1'
#
loop_
_entity.id
_entity.type
_entity.pdbx_description
1 polymer ?
#
loop_
_entity_poly.entity_id
_entity_poly.type
_entity_poly.pdbx_seq_one_letter_code
_entity_poly.pdbx_strand_id
1 'polypeptide(L)'
;MIIALTIKGENKMKANFEELNEVTRKFMLEEFELEQRSGIPYISPRLSDTGRIIFPELMRKSITSGDPESLEISLKHQEYWNEKEEYTRNGITRERKINLNQVAEQLAFSEFNTWYVRGLVKRLIGEGIEKCQIYRVKDAKWEPSECSKHEGQIVDTKVIYKGHRAKYWPVINESVFSIPAQAGCHHSIRRVR
;
A
#
# COMPACT_ATOMS: atom_id res chain seq x y z
N MET A 1 44.42 -18.12 -2.87
CA MET A 1 43.05 -18.62 -2.63
C MET A 1 42.18 -17.41 -2.33
N ILE A 2 41.51 -16.84 -3.34
CA ILE A 2 40.67 -15.64 -3.19
C ILE A 2 39.24 -16.13 -3.06
N ILE A 3 38.62 -15.91 -1.89
CA ILE A 3 37.22 -16.20 -1.65
C ILE A 3 36.42 -15.03 -2.22
N ALA A 4 35.80 -15.25 -3.38
CA ALA A 4 34.81 -14.34 -3.93
C ALA A 4 33.55 -14.41 -3.04
N LEU A 5 33.33 -13.38 -2.22
CA LEU A 5 32.04 -13.14 -1.57
C LEU A 5 31.06 -12.69 -2.66
N THR A 6 30.32 -13.65 -3.22
CA THR A 6 29.14 -13.36 -4.04
C THR A 6 28.09 -12.72 -3.15
N ILE A 7 27.98 -11.39 -3.18
CA ILE A 7 26.81 -10.68 -2.67
C ILE A 7 25.65 -11.11 -3.56
N LYS A 8 24.84 -12.06 -3.10
CA LYS A 8 23.54 -12.35 -3.71
C LYS A 8 22.71 -11.06 -3.62
N GLY A 9 22.62 -10.31 -4.71
CA GLY A 9 21.59 -9.31 -4.86
C GLY A 9 20.24 -10.02 -4.67
N GLU A 10 19.51 -9.67 -3.62
CA GLU A 10 18.11 -10.11 -3.48
C GLU A 10 17.37 -9.62 -4.73
N ASN A 11 16.98 -10.55 -5.60
CA ASN A 11 16.17 -10.23 -6.77
C ASN A 11 14.77 -9.88 -6.26
N LYS A 12 14.56 -8.61 -5.91
CA LYS A 12 13.28 -8.07 -5.42
C LYS A 12 12.28 -8.18 -6.57
N MET A 13 11.42 -9.20 -6.54
CA MET A 13 10.38 -9.33 -7.56
C MET A 13 9.46 -8.12 -7.52
N LYS A 14 9.26 -7.54 -8.71
CA LYS A 14 8.42 -6.36 -8.94
C LYS A 14 6.95 -6.69 -8.67
N ALA A 15 6.23 -5.74 -8.08
CA ALA A 15 4.80 -5.89 -7.84
C ALA A 15 4.03 -5.94 -9.17
N ASN A 16 3.11 -6.91 -9.33
CA ASN A 16 2.37 -7.11 -10.57
C ASN A 16 0.89 -6.69 -10.46
N PHE A 17 0.60 -5.44 -10.80
CA PHE A 17 -0.76 -4.89 -10.82
C PHE A 17 -1.44 -5.16 -12.18
N GLU A 18 -2.25 -6.23 -12.26
CA GLU A 18 -2.76 -6.79 -13.53
C GLU A 18 -3.54 -5.75 -14.38
N GLU A 19 -4.26 -4.83 -13.73
CA GLU A 19 -5.07 -3.80 -14.40
C GLU A 19 -4.58 -2.36 -14.12
N LEU A 20 -3.28 -2.12 -13.96
CA LEU A 20 -2.73 -0.76 -13.79
C LEU A 20 -2.59 -0.01 -15.13
N ASN A 21 -3.74 0.30 -15.74
CA ASN A 21 -3.84 1.07 -16.98
C ASN A 21 -4.43 2.47 -16.72
N GLU A 22 -4.54 3.30 -17.76
CA GLU A 22 -5.04 4.69 -17.66
C GLU A 22 -6.44 4.78 -17.04
N VAL A 23 -7.33 3.83 -17.35
CA VAL A 23 -8.68 3.80 -16.79
C VAL A 23 -8.63 3.57 -15.28
N THR A 24 -7.89 2.56 -14.82
CA THR A 24 -7.74 2.31 -13.39
C THR A 24 -7.04 3.48 -12.68
N ARG A 25 -6.00 4.07 -13.28
CA ARG A 25 -5.29 5.24 -12.73
C ARG A 25 -6.20 6.44 -12.53
N LYS A 26 -7.14 6.69 -13.46
CA LYS A 26 -8.15 7.73 -13.30
C LYS A 26 -8.99 7.50 -12.04
N PHE A 27 -9.51 6.29 -11.83
CA PHE A 27 -10.27 5.96 -10.61
C PHE A 27 -9.41 6.00 -9.34
N MET A 28 -8.14 5.59 -9.41
CA MET A 28 -7.19 5.73 -8.29
C MET A 28 -7.04 7.20 -7.88
N LEU A 29 -6.85 8.09 -8.86
CA LEU A 29 -6.69 9.52 -8.62
C LEU A 29 -7.97 10.16 -8.08
N GLU A 30 -9.13 9.83 -8.64
CA GLU A 30 -10.43 10.35 -8.17
C GLU A 30 -10.68 10.00 -6.69
N GLU A 31 -10.43 8.75 -6.30
CA GLU A 31 -10.60 8.31 -4.91
C GLU A 31 -9.53 8.90 -3.97
N PHE A 32 -8.29 9.06 -4.46
CA PHE A 32 -7.24 9.76 -3.72
C PHE A 32 -7.64 11.21 -3.42
N GLU A 33 -8.05 11.98 -4.43
CA GLU A 33 -8.47 13.38 -4.25
C GLU A 33 -9.75 13.51 -3.41
N LEU A 34 -10.63 12.50 -3.43
CA LEU A 34 -11.78 12.47 -2.53
C LEU A 34 -11.35 12.38 -1.07
N GLU A 35 -10.38 11.51 -0.75
CA GLU A 35 -9.86 11.41 0.61
C GLU A 35 -9.09 12.67 1.02
N GLN A 36 -8.26 13.23 0.14
CA GLN A 36 -7.54 14.47 0.42
C GLN A 36 -8.49 15.63 0.78
N ARG A 37 -9.65 15.70 0.12
CA ARG A 37 -10.68 16.73 0.39
C ARG A 37 -11.57 16.43 1.60
N SER A 38 -11.52 15.22 2.16
CA SER A 38 -12.37 14.82 3.29
C SER A 38 -12.03 15.52 4.62
N GLY A 39 -10.86 16.17 4.69
CA GLY A 39 -10.33 16.79 5.91
C GLY A 39 -9.63 15.81 6.87
N ILE A 40 -9.74 14.50 6.63
CA ILE A 40 -9.12 13.44 7.42
C ILE A 40 -8.39 12.40 6.55
N PRO A 41 -7.43 12.81 5.69
CA PRO A 41 -6.65 11.84 4.91
C PRO A 41 -5.76 11.01 5.82
N TYR A 42 -5.51 9.76 5.43
CA TYR A 42 -4.51 8.96 6.14
C TYR A 42 -3.12 9.57 5.95
N ILE A 43 -2.41 9.74 7.06
CA ILE A 43 -1.03 10.24 7.07
C ILE A 43 -0.19 9.27 7.86
N SER A 44 0.89 8.79 7.25
CA SER A 44 1.84 7.91 7.93
C SER A 44 2.47 8.63 9.14
N PRO A 45 2.44 8.03 10.35
CA PRO A 45 3.05 8.64 11.53
C PRO A 45 4.58 8.72 11.46
N ARG A 46 5.19 8.03 10.49
CA ARG A 46 6.64 8.06 10.25
C ARG A 46 7.10 9.29 9.46
N LEU A 47 6.18 10.00 8.81
CA LEU A 47 6.51 11.20 8.05
C LEU A 47 6.74 12.38 9.00
N SER A 48 7.79 13.15 8.70
CA SER A 48 8.02 14.48 9.27
C SER A 48 6.99 15.47 8.73
N ASP A 49 6.95 16.69 9.27
CA ASP A 49 6.06 17.73 8.74
C ASP A 49 6.32 18.03 7.26
N THR A 50 7.59 18.08 6.84
CA THR A 50 7.97 18.20 5.42
C THR A 50 7.45 17.02 4.60
N GLY A 51 7.61 15.81 5.12
CA GLY A 51 7.12 14.59 4.48
C GLY A 51 5.61 14.61 4.29
N ARG A 52 4.86 15.09 5.27
CA ARG A 52 3.40 15.20 5.22
C ARG A 52 2.93 16.18 4.14
N ILE A 53 3.65 17.29 3.97
CA ILE A 53 3.35 18.31 2.95
C ILE A 53 3.60 17.76 1.54
N ILE A 54 4.74 17.08 1.33
CA ILE A 54 5.14 16.65 -0.01
C ILE A 54 4.50 15.33 -0.46
N PHE A 55 4.17 14.43 0.48
CA PHE A 55 3.69 13.09 0.17
C PHE A 55 2.48 13.08 -0.79
N PRO A 56 1.45 13.93 -0.64
CA PRO A 56 0.32 13.95 -1.56
C PRO A 56 0.70 14.22 -3.01
N GLU A 57 1.68 15.11 -3.26
CA GLU A 57 2.18 15.40 -4.61
C GLU A 57 2.91 14.19 -5.19
N LEU A 58 3.80 13.55 -4.41
CA LEU A 58 4.52 12.35 -4.82
C LEU A 58 3.56 11.20 -5.14
N MET A 59 2.50 11.05 -4.34
CA MET A 59 1.46 10.05 -4.57
C MET A 59 0.70 10.32 -5.87
N ARG A 60 0.27 11.57 -6.13
CA ARG A 60 -0.38 11.96 -7.41
C ARG A 60 0.48 11.62 -8.60
N LYS A 61 1.76 12.00 -8.58
CA LYS A 61 2.71 11.72 -9.67
C LYS A 61 2.82 10.21 -9.92
N SER A 62 2.92 9.44 -8.84
CA SER A 62 3.04 7.98 -8.92
C SER A 62 1.76 7.33 -9.45
N ILE A 63 0.56 7.78 -9.05
CA ILE A 63 -0.72 7.32 -9.59
C ILE A 63 -0.83 7.64 -11.08
N THR A 64 -0.43 8.84 -11.50
CA THR A 64 -0.63 9.30 -12.88
C THR A 64 0.30 8.61 -13.87
N SER A 65 1.59 8.48 -13.56
CA SER A 65 2.58 7.98 -14.53
C SER A 65 3.61 7.00 -13.96
N GLY A 66 3.55 6.71 -12.67
CA GLY A 66 4.53 5.88 -11.98
C GLY A 66 3.98 4.54 -11.50
N ASP A 67 4.70 3.98 -10.53
CA ASP A 67 4.41 2.73 -9.84
C ASP A 67 4.97 2.82 -8.40
N PRO A 68 4.86 1.77 -7.56
CA PRO A 68 5.42 1.81 -6.22
C PRO A 68 6.94 2.07 -6.19
N GLU A 69 7.68 1.66 -7.22
CA GLU A 69 9.15 1.85 -7.26
C GLU A 69 9.48 3.32 -7.50
N SER A 70 8.77 4.00 -8.40
CA SER A 70 8.94 5.44 -8.61
C SER A 70 8.58 6.26 -7.37
N LEU A 71 7.58 5.82 -6.59
CA LEU A 71 7.21 6.44 -5.33
C LEU A 71 8.27 6.19 -4.26
N GLU A 72 8.76 4.95 -4.16
CA GLU A 72 9.86 4.59 -3.25
C GLU A 72 11.08 5.46 -3.50
N ILE A 73 11.51 5.62 -4.75
CA ILE A 73 12.65 6.47 -5.12
C ILE A 73 12.41 7.91 -4.69
N SER A 74 11.22 8.44 -4.98
CA SER A 74 10.86 9.83 -4.64
C SER A 74 10.74 10.07 -3.13
N LEU A 75 10.55 9.02 -2.33
CA LEU A 75 10.46 9.09 -0.87
C LEU A 75 11.82 8.95 -0.16
N LYS A 76 12.90 8.63 -0.87
CA LYS A 76 14.24 8.43 -0.28
C LYS A 76 14.98 9.74 0.02
N HIS A 77 14.32 10.64 0.74
CA HIS A 77 14.89 11.87 1.26
C HIS A 77 14.74 11.89 2.78
N GLN A 78 15.86 12.02 3.50
CA GLN A 78 15.85 11.93 4.97
C GLN A 78 14.91 12.95 5.63
N GLU A 79 14.78 14.15 5.04
CA GLU A 79 13.94 15.23 5.54
C GLU A 79 12.43 14.93 5.50
N TYR A 80 11.98 13.91 4.74
CA TYR A 80 10.57 13.50 4.69
C TYR A 80 10.18 12.58 5.85
N TRP A 81 11.14 12.15 6.66
CA TRP A 81 10.93 11.14 7.69
C TRP A 81 11.36 11.66 9.05
N ASN A 82 10.66 11.20 10.09
CA ASN A 82 11.14 11.36 11.45
C ASN A 82 12.48 10.61 11.63
N GLU A 83 13.33 11.05 12.56
CA GLU A 83 14.61 10.38 12.79
C GLU A 83 14.44 8.98 13.38
N LYS A 84 13.36 8.79 14.13
CA LYS A 84 13.07 7.58 14.90
C LYS A 84 11.61 7.18 14.76
N GLU A 85 11.36 5.89 14.97
CA GLU A 85 10.02 5.32 15.05
C GLU A 85 9.86 4.50 16.33
N GLU A 86 8.64 4.50 16.86
CA GLU A 86 8.23 3.60 17.92
C GLU A 86 7.75 2.27 17.33
N TYR A 87 8.03 1.17 18.04
CA TYR A 87 7.47 -0.14 17.75
C TYR A 87 7.22 -0.91 19.04
N THR A 88 6.16 -1.72 19.03
CA THR A 88 5.83 -2.59 20.16
C THR A 88 6.19 -4.02 19.82
N ARG A 89 7.01 -4.66 20.67
CA ARG A 89 7.35 -6.09 20.55
C ARG A 89 7.21 -6.75 21.92
N ASN A 90 6.45 -7.83 21.99
CA ASN A 90 6.14 -8.55 23.23
C ASN A 90 5.57 -7.62 24.33
N GLY A 91 4.68 -6.69 23.94
CA GLY A 91 4.06 -5.73 24.86
C GLY A 91 4.97 -4.57 25.31
N ILE A 92 6.23 -4.53 24.86
CA ILE A 92 7.18 -3.48 25.23
C ILE A 92 7.34 -2.51 24.04
N THR A 93 6.99 -1.25 24.26
CA THR A 93 7.25 -0.16 23.31
C THR A 93 8.72 0.25 23.39
N ARG A 94 9.37 0.33 22.23
CA ARG A 94 10.76 0.75 22.08
C ARG A 94 10.88 1.72 20.92
N GLU A 95 11.95 2.50 20.96
CA GLU A 95 12.31 3.43 19.89
C GLU A 95 13.50 2.87 19.10
N ARG A 96 13.52 3.12 17.79
CA ARG A 96 14.68 2.85 16.93
C ARG A 96 14.84 3.92 15.87
N LYS A 97 16.06 4.07 15.35
CA LYS A 97 16.33 4.91 14.18
C LYS A 97 15.57 4.37 12.96
N ILE A 98 14.96 5.27 12.19
CA ILE A 98 14.32 4.91 10.92
C ILE A 98 15.37 4.38 9.94
N ASN A 99 15.08 3.22 9.35
CA ASN A 99 15.78 2.75 8.15
C ASN A 99 15.08 3.32 6.92
N LEU A 100 15.66 4.39 6.35
CA LEU A 100 15.08 5.15 5.24
C LEU A 100 14.64 4.26 4.07
N ASN A 101 15.50 3.33 3.64
CA ASN A 101 15.19 2.43 2.51
C ASN A 101 13.98 1.55 2.82
N GLN A 102 13.91 1.00 4.03
CA GLN A 102 12.83 0.12 4.45
C GLN A 102 11.50 0.87 4.57
N VAL A 103 11.48 2.02 5.23
CA VAL A 103 10.23 2.77 5.45
C VAL A 103 9.69 3.38 4.16
N ALA A 104 10.58 3.83 3.26
CA ALA A 104 10.20 4.33 1.94
C ALA A 104 9.59 3.22 1.08
N GLU A 105 10.21 2.05 1.01
CA GLU A 105 9.65 0.89 0.30
C GLU A 105 8.27 0.51 0.87
N GLN A 106 8.16 0.41 2.20
CA GLN A 106 6.92 -0.01 2.86
C GLN A 106 5.78 0.97 2.61
N LEU A 107 6.03 2.27 2.76
CA LEU A 107 5.01 3.29 2.54
C LEU A 107 4.60 3.34 1.07
N ALA A 108 5.58 3.39 0.15
CA ALA A 108 5.32 3.44 -1.28
C ALA A 108 4.45 2.27 -1.74
N PHE A 109 4.83 1.05 -1.37
CA PHE A 109 4.06 -0.14 -1.73
C PHE A 109 2.66 -0.15 -1.09
N SER A 110 2.56 0.12 0.21
CA SER A 110 1.29 0.04 0.94
C SER A 110 0.28 1.05 0.43
N GLU A 111 0.71 2.29 0.25
CA GLU A 111 -0.16 3.38 -0.20
C GLU A 111 -0.56 3.20 -1.67
N PHE A 112 0.39 2.85 -2.53
CA PHE A 112 0.07 2.58 -3.93
C PHE A 112 -0.90 1.41 -4.10
N ASN A 113 -0.69 0.29 -3.38
CA ASN A 113 -1.61 -0.83 -3.42
C ASN A 113 -2.99 -0.46 -2.85
N THR A 114 -3.04 0.37 -1.80
CA THR A 114 -4.30 0.86 -1.23
C THR A 114 -5.12 1.65 -2.25
N TRP A 115 -4.46 2.56 -2.98
CA TRP A 115 -5.12 3.33 -4.03
C TRP A 115 -5.47 2.48 -5.25
N TYR A 116 -4.61 1.54 -5.63
CA TYR A 116 -4.90 0.58 -6.69
C TYR A 116 -6.16 -0.23 -6.39
N VAL A 117 -6.28 -0.83 -5.19
CA VAL A 117 -7.46 -1.60 -4.81
C VAL A 117 -8.71 -0.73 -4.81
N ARG A 118 -8.61 0.48 -4.25
CA ARG A 118 -9.74 1.42 -4.18
C ARG A 118 -10.19 1.90 -5.56
N GLY A 119 -9.26 2.23 -6.44
CA GLY A 119 -9.53 2.64 -7.81
C GLY A 119 -10.07 1.50 -8.67
N LEU A 120 -9.44 0.32 -8.61
CA LEU A 120 -9.89 -0.84 -9.38
C LEU A 120 -11.27 -1.30 -8.92
N VAL A 121 -11.56 -1.38 -7.61
CA VAL A 121 -12.89 -1.80 -7.18
C VAL A 121 -13.97 -0.79 -7.58
N LYS A 122 -13.66 0.51 -7.56
CA LYS A 122 -14.56 1.55 -8.05
C LYS A 122 -14.85 1.39 -9.54
N ARG A 123 -13.81 1.12 -10.33
CA ARG A 123 -13.91 0.80 -11.76
C ARG A 123 -14.80 -0.43 -11.98
N LEU A 124 -14.54 -1.54 -11.29
CA LEU A 124 -15.32 -2.77 -11.40
C LEU A 124 -16.81 -2.55 -11.11
N ILE A 125 -17.13 -1.78 -10.06
CA ILE A 125 -18.51 -1.41 -9.74
C ILE A 125 -19.14 -0.61 -10.90
N GLY A 126 -18.42 0.37 -11.45
CA GLY A 126 -18.88 1.17 -12.59
C GLY A 126 -19.09 0.34 -13.87
N GLU A 127 -18.34 -0.74 -14.04
CA GLU A 127 -18.47 -1.71 -15.14
C GLU A 127 -19.55 -2.78 -14.87
N GLY A 128 -20.26 -2.74 -13.73
CA GLY A 128 -21.28 -3.72 -13.38
C GLY A 128 -20.73 -5.06 -12.88
N ILE A 129 -19.44 -5.13 -12.52
CA ILE A 129 -18.81 -6.33 -11.98
C ILE A 129 -19.03 -6.40 -10.46
N GLU A 130 -19.77 -7.44 -10.05
CA GLU A 130 -20.16 -7.61 -8.65
C GLU A 130 -19.09 -8.25 -7.79
N LYS A 131 -18.16 -9.02 -8.39
CA LYS A 131 -17.17 -9.83 -7.67
C LYS A 131 -15.75 -9.61 -8.18
N CYS A 132 -14.80 -9.69 -7.26
CA CYS A 132 -13.37 -9.67 -7.56
C CYS A 132 -12.67 -10.80 -6.79
N GLN A 133 -11.50 -11.20 -7.27
CA GLN A 133 -10.67 -12.20 -6.61
C GLN A 133 -9.49 -11.53 -5.92
N ILE A 134 -9.18 -11.96 -4.70
CA ILE A 134 -8.00 -11.53 -3.96
C ILE A 134 -6.78 -12.32 -4.45
N TYR A 135 -5.67 -11.63 -4.71
CA TYR A 135 -4.43 -12.26 -5.14
C TYR A 135 -3.22 -11.59 -4.50
N ARG A 136 -2.07 -12.27 -4.54
CA ARG A 136 -0.81 -11.75 -4.07
C ARG A 136 -0.13 -10.92 -5.16
N VAL A 137 0.04 -9.62 -4.92
CA VAL A 137 0.63 -8.69 -5.89
C VAL A 137 2.15 -8.70 -5.87
N LYS A 138 2.75 -9.09 -4.74
CA LYS A 138 4.20 -9.16 -4.54
C LYS A 138 4.52 -10.26 -3.52
N ASP A 139 5.63 -10.95 -3.71
CA ASP A 139 6.14 -11.88 -2.71
C ASP A 139 6.50 -11.14 -1.43
N ALA A 140 6.06 -11.72 -0.32
CA ALA A 140 6.38 -11.18 0.97
C ALA A 140 7.77 -11.67 1.39
N LYS A 141 8.64 -10.76 1.87
CA LYS A 141 9.94 -11.15 2.44
C LYS A 141 9.80 -12.09 3.66
N TRP A 142 8.62 -12.10 4.28
CA TRP A 142 8.22 -12.93 5.41
C TRP A 142 6.77 -13.32 5.20
N GLU A 143 6.35 -14.53 5.58
CA GLU A 143 4.94 -14.93 5.53
C GLU A 143 4.09 -13.88 6.26
N PRO A 144 3.23 -13.12 5.57
CA PRO A 144 2.39 -12.17 6.25
C PRO A 144 1.22 -12.98 6.80
N SER A 145 1.04 -12.87 8.12
CA SER A 145 -0.19 -12.53 8.85
C SER A 145 -1.55 -13.05 8.32
N GLU A 146 -2.58 -12.88 9.15
CA GLU A 146 -3.99 -13.16 8.90
C GLU A 146 -4.51 -12.98 7.45
N CYS A 147 -3.97 -12.04 6.66
CA CYS A 147 -4.41 -11.76 5.29
C CYS A 147 -4.13 -12.87 4.26
N SER A 148 -3.14 -13.77 4.48
CA SER A 148 -2.85 -14.86 3.54
C SER A 148 -4.01 -15.87 3.42
N LYS A 149 -4.89 -15.95 4.43
CA LYS A 149 -6.11 -16.78 4.37
C LYS A 149 -7.11 -16.32 3.31
N HIS A 150 -6.95 -15.09 2.80
CA HIS A 150 -7.85 -14.50 1.82
C HIS A 150 -7.40 -14.70 0.38
N GLU A 151 -6.17 -15.18 0.15
CA GLU A 151 -5.67 -15.40 -1.20
C GLU A 151 -6.57 -16.37 -1.97
N GLY A 152 -6.93 -16.01 -3.21
CA GLY A 152 -7.83 -16.76 -4.08
C GLY A 152 -9.32 -16.60 -3.78
N GLN A 153 -9.70 -16.02 -2.63
CA GLN A 153 -11.11 -15.80 -2.29
C GLN A 153 -11.78 -14.84 -3.28
N ILE A 154 -13.03 -15.16 -3.62
CA ILE A 154 -13.90 -14.30 -4.43
C ILE A 154 -14.83 -13.55 -3.47
N VAL A 155 -14.85 -12.23 -3.59
CA VAL A 155 -15.56 -11.33 -2.67
C VAL A 155 -16.32 -10.26 -3.45
N ASP A 156 -17.41 -9.77 -2.86
CA ASP A 156 -18.21 -8.71 -3.47
C ASP A 156 -17.41 -7.40 -3.54
N THR A 157 -17.44 -6.74 -4.69
CA THR A 157 -16.77 -5.46 -4.92
C THR A 157 -17.26 -4.38 -3.96
N LYS A 158 -18.54 -4.42 -3.58
CA LYS A 158 -19.11 -3.52 -2.57
C LYS A 158 -18.49 -3.72 -1.18
N VAL A 159 -18.12 -4.94 -0.80
CA VAL A 159 -17.45 -5.24 0.47
C VAL A 159 -16.05 -4.65 0.46
N ILE A 160 -15.29 -4.87 -0.62
CA ILE A 160 -13.94 -4.30 -0.77
C ILE A 160 -13.98 -2.77 -0.76
N TYR A 161 -14.91 -2.16 -1.52
CA TYR A 161 -15.03 -0.71 -1.57
C TYR A 161 -15.32 -0.12 -0.18
N LYS A 162 -16.32 -0.65 0.54
CA LYS A 162 -16.67 -0.21 1.90
C LYS A 162 -15.54 -0.46 2.91
N GLY A 163 -14.77 -1.53 2.72
CA GLY A 163 -13.69 -1.93 3.61
C GLY A 163 -12.44 -1.07 3.54
N HIS A 164 -12.33 -0.14 2.59
CA HIS A 164 -11.15 0.71 2.40
C HIS A 164 -10.67 1.34 3.71
N ARG A 165 -9.47 0.90 4.16
CA ARG A 165 -8.78 1.33 5.38
C ARG A 165 -9.53 1.18 6.71
N ALA A 166 -10.79 0.76 6.72
CA ALA A 166 -11.67 0.72 7.89
C ALA A 166 -11.10 -0.07 9.09
N LYS A 167 -10.16 -0.99 8.87
CA LYS A 167 -9.45 -1.70 9.94
C LYS A 167 -8.52 -0.82 10.77
N TYR A 168 -8.04 0.31 10.24
CA TYR A 168 -7.02 1.14 10.90
C TYR A 168 -7.21 2.66 10.70
N TRP A 169 -8.14 3.10 9.86
CA TRP A 169 -8.41 4.52 9.57
C TRP A 169 -9.82 4.73 9.00
N PRO A 170 -10.48 5.88 9.25
CA PRO A 170 -10.14 6.91 10.25
C PRO A 170 -10.57 6.52 11.67
N VAL A 171 -11.55 5.63 11.79
CA VAL A 171 -11.98 5.02 13.06
C VAL A 171 -11.74 3.53 12.94
N ILE A 172 -10.97 2.98 13.88
CA ILE A 172 -10.57 1.57 13.87
C ILE A 172 -11.80 0.68 14.02
N ASN A 173 -12.01 -0.20 13.05
CA ASN A 173 -13.01 -1.26 13.11
C ASN A 173 -12.41 -2.60 12.64
N GLU A 174 -11.92 -3.38 13.59
CA GLU A 174 -11.24 -4.66 13.34
C GLU A 174 -12.16 -5.71 12.71
N SER A 175 -13.48 -5.59 12.88
CA SER A 175 -14.47 -6.53 12.35
C SER A 175 -14.72 -6.40 10.85
N VAL A 176 -14.28 -5.30 10.23
CA VAL A 176 -14.52 -5.03 8.81
C VAL A 176 -13.55 -5.81 7.94
N PHE A 177 -14.08 -6.44 6.90
CA PHE A 177 -13.26 -7.03 5.85
C PHE A 177 -12.58 -5.92 5.03
N SER A 178 -11.25 -6.00 4.86
CA SER A 178 -10.49 -5.01 4.11
C SER A 178 -9.33 -5.65 3.36
N ILE A 179 -9.11 -5.19 2.12
CA ILE A 179 -7.91 -5.45 1.34
C ILE A 179 -7.43 -4.08 0.83
N PRO A 180 -6.16 -3.69 1.03
CA PRO A 180 -5.18 -4.37 1.87
C PRO A 180 -5.63 -4.39 3.35
N ALA A 181 -5.40 -5.50 4.05
CA ALA A 181 -5.92 -5.68 5.42
C ALA A 181 -5.28 -4.73 6.44
N GLN A 182 -4.02 -4.34 6.20
CA GLN A 182 -3.24 -3.41 7.01
C GLN A 182 -2.04 -2.90 6.19
N ALA A 183 -1.30 -1.93 6.72
CA ALA A 183 -0.02 -1.50 6.15
C ALA A 183 0.94 -2.70 5.98
N GLY A 184 1.60 -2.81 4.82
CA GLY A 184 2.47 -3.92 4.47
C GLY A 184 1.76 -5.18 3.96
N CYS A 185 0.43 -5.18 3.80
CA CYS A 185 -0.28 -6.30 3.19
C CYS A 185 0.01 -6.39 1.68
N HIS A 186 0.55 -7.53 1.25
CA HIS A 186 0.88 -7.81 -0.16
C HIS A 186 -0.28 -8.42 -0.98
N HIS A 187 -1.50 -8.35 -0.47
CA HIS A 187 -2.70 -8.77 -1.21
C HIS A 187 -3.35 -7.57 -1.90
N SER A 188 -3.86 -7.83 -3.10
CA SER A 188 -4.61 -6.89 -3.93
C SER A 188 -5.82 -7.60 -4.52
N ILE A 189 -6.52 -6.94 -5.45
CA ILE A 189 -7.70 -7.50 -6.12
C ILE A 189 -7.51 -7.57 -7.63
N ARG A 190 -8.12 -8.56 -8.26
CA ARG A 190 -8.23 -8.69 -9.71
C ARG A 190 -9.65 -9.07 -10.10
N ARG A 191 -9.96 -8.92 -11.38
CA ARG A 191 -11.22 -9.43 -11.95
C ARG A 191 -11.28 -10.95 -11.81
N VAL A 192 -12.49 -11.48 -11.57
CA VAL A 192 -12.73 -12.92 -11.68
C VAL A 192 -12.60 -13.29 -13.16
N ARG A 193 -11.81 -14.33 -13.46
CA ARG A 193 -11.66 -14.87 -14.81
C ARG A 193 -12.79 -15.83 -15.15
#